data_AF-A0A7Y5QLQ2-F1
#
_entry.id   AF-A0A7Y5QLQ2-F1
#
_cell.length_a   1.000
_cell.length_b   1.000
_cell.length_c   1.000
_cell.angle_alpha   90.00
_cell.angle_beta   90.00
_cell.angle_gamma   90.00
#
_symmetry.space_group_name_H-M   'P 1'
#
loop_
_entity.id
_entity.type
_entity.pdbx_description
1 polymer ?
#
loop_
_entity_poly.entity_id
_entity_poly.type
_entity_poly.pdbx_seq_one_letter_code
_entity_poly.pdbx_strand_id
1 'polypeptide(L)'
;MSYAMREPCKHCGGTEGRLDTRNGQDCVFCIGCNRLSYNAPRAETGREVRRLRTRPDVKPGVRARILERDNGTCVLCHRSDVPLDVGHLISVDAGRKAGLTDAELYDGENLAAMCASCNSGLSSRPVSLRFAVALLRSRIAHREVAA
;
A
#
# COMPACT_ATOMS: atom_id res chain seq x y z
N MET A 1 -24.45 19.41 -1.17
CA MET A 1 -25.05 18.70 -2.31
C MET A 1 -25.75 17.46 -1.77
N SER A 2 -27.03 17.27 -2.11
CA SER A 2 -27.75 16.04 -1.80
C SER A 2 -27.30 14.93 -2.77
N TYR A 3 -27.22 13.71 -2.26
CA TYR A 3 -26.83 12.50 -2.97
C TYR A 3 -27.99 11.52 -2.90
N ALA A 4 -28.49 11.07 -4.06
CA ALA A 4 -29.57 10.08 -4.11
C ALA A 4 -29.05 8.74 -3.59
N MET A 5 -29.64 8.22 -2.51
CA MET A 5 -29.22 6.95 -1.93
C MET A 5 -29.80 5.78 -2.72
N ARG A 6 -29.01 4.71 -2.88
CA ARG A 6 -29.43 3.45 -3.53
C ARG A 6 -30.68 2.79 -2.93
N GLU A 7 -30.87 2.98 -1.64
CA GLU A 7 -31.98 2.43 -0.85
C GLU A 7 -32.42 3.49 0.17
N PRO A 8 -33.72 3.52 0.54
CA PRO A 8 -34.19 4.36 1.64
C PRO A 8 -33.41 4.13 2.94
N CYS A 9 -33.26 5.17 3.75
CA CYS A 9 -32.61 5.06 5.05
C CYS A 9 -33.34 4.03 5.92
N LYS A 10 -32.61 3.04 6.44
CA LYS A 10 -33.14 2.01 7.33
C LYS A 10 -33.72 2.53 8.65
N HIS A 11 -33.50 3.80 8.97
CA HIS A 11 -33.95 4.43 10.22
C HIS A 11 -35.11 5.40 10.04
N CYS A 12 -35.09 6.24 9.01
CA CYS A 12 -36.11 7.27 8.81
C CYS A 12 -36.81 7.23 7.45
N GLY A 13 -36.47 6.27 6.58
CA GLY A 13 -37.06 6.13 5.24
C GLY A 13 -36.66 7.20 4.22
N GLY A 14 -35.87 8.21 4.61
CA GLY A 14 -35.41 9.25 3.68
C GLY A 14 -34.55 8.68 2.55
N THR A 15 -34.65 9.23 1.34
CA THR A 15 -33.95 8.76 0.14
C THR A 15 -32.73 9.61 -0.22
N GLU A 16 -32.49 10.69 0.51
CA GLU A 16 -31.36 11.60 0.29
C GLU A 16 -30.27 11.45 1.37
N GLY A 17 -29.03 11.48 0.92
CA GLY A 17 -27.84 11.45 1.76
C GLY A 17 -26.86 12.58 1.43
N ARG A 18 -25.84 12.74 2.27
CA ARG A 18 -24.62 13.50 1.95
C ARG A 18 -23.44 12.57 1.93
N LEU A 19 -22.48 12.87 1.07
CA LEU A 19 -21.19 12.20 1.02
C LEU A 19 -20.22 12.87 1.98
N ASP A 20 -19.52 12.06 2.78
CA ASP A 20 -18.42 12.46 3.65
C ASP A 20 -17.27 11.46 3.46
N THR A 21 -16.07 11.94 3.16
CA THR A 21 -14.91 11.04 2.97
C THR A 21 -14.22 10.78 4.30
N ARG A 22 -14.19 9.51 4.73
CA ARG A 22 -13.48 9.09 5.95
C ARG A 22 -12.49 7.98 5.65
N ASN A 23 -11.24 8.15 6.09
CA ASN A 23 -10.16 7.17 5.88
C ASN A 23 -10.01 6.73 4.40
N GLY A 24 -10.25 7.65 3.46
CA GLY A 24 -10.14 7.39 2.03
C GLY A 24 -11.30 6.60 1.39
N GLN A 25 -12.37 6.33 2.16
CA GLN A 25 -13.65 5.79 1.68
C GLN A 25 -14.70 6.88 1.68
N ASP A 26 -15.65 6.82 0.75
CA ASP A 26 -16.80 7.71 0.75
C ASP A 26 -17.92 7.08 1.57
N CYS A 27 -18.41 7.80 2.56
CA CYS A 27 -19.48 7.39 3.45
C CYS A 27 -20.74 8.21 3.14
N VAL A 28 -21.86 7.54 2.89
CA VAL A 28 -23.16 8.17 2.65
C VAL A 28 -23.90 8.26 3.98
N PHE A 29 -24.17 9.48 4.44
CA PHE A 29 -24.97 9.75 5.64
C PHE A 29 -26.34 10.25 5.24
N CYS A 30 -27.41 9.71 5.83
CA CYS A 30 -28.76 10.19 5.55
C CYS A 30 -28.93 11.65 6.01
N ILE A 31 -29.50 12.52 5.17
CA ILE A 31 -29.73 13.92 5.54
C ILE A 31 -30.77 14.05 6.66
N GLY A 32 -31.81 13.22 6.64
CA GLY A 32 -32.92 13.30 7.60
C GLY A 32 -32.55 12.90 9.02
N CYS A 33 -31.72 11.86 9.20
CA CYS A 33 -31.36 11.36 10.54
C CYS A 33 -29.86 11.43 10.87
N ASN A 34 -29.05 11.93 9.94
CA ASN A 34 -27.59 12.10 10.09
C ASN A 34 -26.80 10.81 10.37
N ARG A 35 -27.42 9.63 10.21
CA ARG A 35 -26.78 8.33 10.43
C ARG A 35 -26.08 7.84 9.17
N LEU A 36 -25.00 7.07 9.37
CA LEU A 36 -24.33 6.36 8.29
C LEU A 36 -25.32 5.37 7.65
N SER A 37 -25.51 5.49 6.34
CA SER A 37 -26.33 4.56 5.56
C SER A 37 -25.46 3.42 5.03
N TYR A 38 -24.39 3.76 4.30
CA TYR A 38 -23.42 2.80 3.76
C TYR A 38 -22.12 3.50 3.32
N ASN A 39 -21.09 2.71 3.04
CA ASN A 39 -19.88 3.18 2.37
C ASN A 39 -20.07 3.04 0.85
N ALA A 40 -20.08 4.15 0.13
CA ALA A 40 -20.26 4.15 -1.32
C ALA A 40 -18.96 3.72 -2.02
N PRO A 41 -19.02 2.73 -2.93
CA PRO A 41 -17.93 2.44 -3.84
C PRO A 41 -17.55 3.69 -4.63
N ARG A 42 -16.26 3.85 -4.93
CA ARG A 42 -15.78 5.02 -5.70
C ARG A 42 -16.45 5.17 -7.09
N ALA A 43 -16.76 4.04 -7.72
CA ALA A 43 -17.48 4.01 -8.99
C ALA A 43 -18.88 4.66 -8.89
N GLU A 44 -19.51 4.56 -7.72
CA GLU A 44 -20.84 5.10 -7.43
C GLU A 44 -20.79 6.60 -7.06
N THR A 45 -19.67 7.10 -6.54
CA THR A 45 -19.47 8.52 -6.20
C THR A 45 -18.78 9.33 -7.30
N GLY A 46 -18.49 8.70 -8.45
CA GLY A 46 -17.72 9.30 -9.54
C GLY A 46 -16.24 9.51 -9.19
N ARG A 47 -15.76 9.01 -8.05
CA ARG A 47 -14.33 9.02 -7.72
C ARG A 47 -13.61 7.96 -8.53
N GLU A 48 -12.39 8.28 -8.90
CA GLU A 48 -11.54 7.37 -9.65
C GLU A 48 -11.32 6.08 -8.83
N VAL A 49 -11.67 4.93 -9.45
CA VAL A 49 -11.46 3.62 -8.86
C VAL A 49 -9.97 3.44 -8.67
N ARG A 50 -9.54 3.25 -7.42
CA ARG A 50 -8.14 3.02 -7.09
C ARG A 50 -7.75 1.63 -7.59
N ARG A 51 -7.33 1.53 -8.85
CA ARG A 51 -6.61 0.34 -9.30
C ARG A 51 -5.31 0.30 -8.51
N LEU A 52 -4.94 -0.87 -7.99
CA LEU A 52 -3.54 -1.13 -7.66
C LEU A 52 -2.78 -0.82 -8.95
N ARG A 53 -2.11 0.34 -9.01
CA ARG A 53 -1.25 0.68 -10.15
C ARG A 53 -0.35 -0.53 -10.33
N THR A 54 -0.41 -1.18 -11.49
CA THR A 54 0.73 -1.95 -12.00
C THR A 54 1.91 -1.01 -11.89
N ARG A 55 2.79 -1.25 -10.90
CA ARG A 55 3.87 -0.34 -10.53
C ARG A 55 4.81 -0.24 -11.74
N PRO A 56 4.77 0.85 -12.53
CA PRO A 56 5.65 1.01 -13.69
C PRO A 56 7.09 1.31 -13.24
N ASP A 57 7.26 1.61 -11.95
CA ASP A 57 8.42 2.32 -11.41
C ASP A 57 9.64 1.39 -11.21
N VAL A 58 9.42 0.07 -11.14
CA VAL A 58 10.52 -0.90 -11.02
C VAL A 58 10.74 -1.60 -12.36
N LYS A 59 11.85 -1.26 -13.01
CA LYS A 59 12.24 -1.88 -14.28
C LYS A 59 12.32 -3.41 -14.15
N PRO A 60 11.93 -4.20 -15.17
CA PRO A 60 11.96 -5.67 -15.10
C PRO A 60 13.31 -6.26 -14.66
N GLY A 61 14.43 -5.70 -15.13
CA GLY A 61 15.77 -6.14 -14.71
C GLY A 61 16.09 -5.87 -13.24
N VAL A 62 15.58 -4.76 -12.69
CA VAL A 62 15.70 -4.45 -11.25
C VAL A 62 14.85 -5.43 -10.44
N ARG A 63 13.63 -5.72 -10.91
CA ARG A 63 12.75 -6.72 -10.29
C ARG A 63 13.38 -8.10 -10.24
N ALA A 64 13.92 -8.59 -11.36
CA ALA A 64 14.59 -9.89 -11.43
C ALA A 64 15.76 -9.97 -10.43
N ARG A 65 16.63 -8.94 -10.43
CA ARG A 65 17.78 -8.86 -9.52
C ARG A 65 17.37 -8.87 -8.04
N ILE A 66 16.31 -8.16 -7.67
CA ILE A 66 15.84 -8.12 -6.28
C ILE A 66 15.27 -9.47 -5.86
N LEU A 67 14.45 -10.09 -6.72
CA LEU A 67 13.90 -11.41 -6.43
C LEU A 67 15.00 -12.47 -6.29
N GLU A 68 16.02 -12.43 -7.14
CA GLU A 68 17.19 -13.30 -7.05
C GLU A 68 18.01 -13.06 -5.78
N ARG A 69 18.35 -11.79 -5.48
CA ARG A 69 19.07 -11.40 -4.25
C ARG A 69 18.37 -11.90 -2.99
N ASP A 70 17.05 -11.82 -2.98
CA ASP A 70 16.23 -12.23 -1.83
C ASP A 70 15.79 -13.71 -1.92
N ASN A 71 16.48 -14.49 -2.76
CA ASN A 71 16.35 -15.94 -2.95
C ASN A 71 14.92 -16.42 -3.27
N GLY A 72 14.15 -15.61 -3.98
CA GLY A 72 12.74 -15.92 -4.28
C GLY A 72 11.88 -16.07 -3.03
N THR A 73 12.24 -15.39 -1.93
CA THR A 73 11.51 -15.43 -0.66
C THR A 73 11.07 -14.05 -0.22
N CYS A 74 9.93 -13.96 0.46
CA CYS A 74 9.53 -12.70 1.10
C CYS A 74 10.48 -12.39 2.25
N VAL A 75 11.16 -11.24 2.24
CA VAL A 75 12.14 -10.89 3.29
C VAL A 75 11.53 -10.76 4.69
N LEU A 76 10.21 -10.54 4.80
CA LEU A 76 9.52 -10.33 6.08
C LEU A 76 8.94 -11.60 6.69
N CYS A 77 8.39 -12.51 5.88
CA CYS A 77 7.72 -13.72 6.37
C CYS A 77 8.34 -15.02 5.84
N HIS A 78 9.39 -14.92 5.03
CA HIS A 78 10.16 -16.02 4.43
C HIS A 78 9.37 -16.98 3.53
N ARG A 79 8.09 -16.70 3.25
CA ARG A 79 7.32 -17.47 2.28
C ARG A 79 7.88 -17.34 0.86
N SER A 80 7.90 -18.47 0.17
CA SER A 80 8.27 -18.62 -1.24
C SER A 80 7.18 -19.33 -2.07
N ASP A 81 6.14 -19.82 -1.39
CA ASP A 81 4.97 -20.53 -1.94
C ASP A 81 3.90 -19.59 -2.51
N VAL A 82 4.16 -18.30 -2.56
CA VAL A 82 3.21 -17.27 -3.01
C VAL A 82 3.83 -16.31 -4.00
N PRO A 83 3.02 -15.66 -4.85
CA PRO A 83 3.51 -14.60 -5.72
C PRO A 83 4.23 -13.51 -4.93
N LEU A 84 5.44 -13.20 -5.37
CA LEU A 84 6.28 -12.14 -4.81
C LEU A 84 6.35 -10.96 -5.77
N ASP A 85 6.46 -9.77 -5.20
CA ASP A 85 6.71 -8.53 -5.91
C ASP A 85 7.72 -7.67 -5.15
N VAL A 86 8.14 -6.56 -5.75
CA VAL A 86 9.09 -5.64 -5.14
C VAL A 86 8.37 -4.60 -4.28
N GLY A 87 8.66 -4.61 -2.99
CA GLY A 87 8.22 -3.63 -2.00
C GLY A 87 9.35 -2.69 -1.57
N HIS A 88 8.98 -1.55 -0.98
CA HIS A 88 9.94 -0.62 -0.38
C HIS A 88 10.07 -0.90 1.12
N LEU A 89 11.30 -0.90 1.64
CA LEU A 89 11.60 -1.01 3.07
C LEU A 89 11.24 0.29 3.80
N ILE A 90 11.60 1.43 3.21
CA ILE A 90 11.14 2.77 3.57
C ILE A 90 10.07 3.15 2.55
N SER A 91 8.83 3.32 3.00
CA SER A 91 7.74 3.70 2.11
C SER A 91 8.04 5.03 1.40
N VAL A 92 7.55 5.20 0.17
CA VAL A 92 7.69 6.45 -0.59
C VAL A 92 7.16 7.65 0.21
N ASP A 93 6.04 7.49 0.93
CA ASP A 93 5.47 8.55 1.77
C ASP A 93 6.38 8.92 2.94
N ALA A 94 6.90 7.93 3.67
CA ALA A 94 7.77 8.16 4.82
C ALA A 94 9.13 8.74 4.39
N GLY A 95 9.72 8.23 3.31
CA GLY A 95 11.00 8.72 2.82
C GLY A 95 10.90 10.14 2.28
N ARG A 96 9.85 10.49 1.53
CA ARG A 96 9.63 11.88 1.09
C ARG A 96 9.47 12.86 2.26
N LYS A 97 8.74 12.46 3.31
CA LYS A 97 8.63 13.26 4.54
C LYS A 97 9.97 13.43 5.27
N ALA A 98 10.86 12.44 5.15
CA ALA A 98 12.20 12.48 5.69
C ALA A 98 13.24 13.13 4.74
N GLY A 99 12.81 13.66 3.58
CA GLY A 99 13.67 14.37 2.64
C GLY A 99 14.45 13.49 1.66
N LEU A 100 14.12 12.19 1.56
CA LEU A 100 14.76 11.30 0.59
C LEU A 100 14.33 11.66 -0.84
N THR A 101 15.31 11.63 -1.74
CA THR A 101 15.11 11.79 -3.17
C THR A 101 14.46 10.54 -3.78
N ASP A 102 13.89 10.68 -4.98
CA ASP A 102 13.39 9.52 -5.73
C ASP A 102 14.55 8.54 -6.06
N ALA A 103 15.78 9.03 -6.29
CA ALA A 103 16.93 8.16 -6.51
C ALA A 103 17.21 7.24 -5.31
N GLU A 104 17.14 7.77 -4.08
CA GLU A 104 17.31 6.98 -2.86
C GLU A 104 16.12 6.07 -2.57
N LEU A 105 14.90 6.55 -2.85
CA LEU A 105 13.68 5.78 -2.63
C LEU A 105 13.57 4.56 -3.55
N TYR A 106 13.93 4.71 -4.82
CA TYR A 106 13.89 3.63 -5.82
C TYR A 106 15.22 2.88 -5.95
N ASP A 107 16.20 3.17 -5.09
CA ASP A 107 17.45 2.44 -5.04
C ASP A 107 17.21 0.97 -4.67
N GLY A 108 17.99 0.06 -5.26
CA GLY A 108 17.90 -1.37 -4.99
C GLY A 108 18.06 -1.72 -3.51
N GLU A 109 18.75 -0.90 -2.72
CA GLU A 109 18.88 -1.08 -1.27
C GLU A 109 17.57 -0.82 -0.52
N ASN A 110 16.76 0.13 -0.97
CA ASN A 110 15.44 0.37 -0.38
C ASN A 110 14.38 -0.61 -0.87
N LEU A 111 14.68 -1.40 -1.91
CA LEU A 111 13.76 -2.37 -2.48
C LEU A 111 14.02 -3.79 -1.96
N ALA A 112 12.95 -4.58 -1.80
CA ALA A 112 13.02 -5.98 -1.37
C ALA A 112 11.86 -6.84 -1.89
N ALA A 113 12.09 -8.14 -2.01
CA ALA A 113 11.07 -9.12 -2.35
C ALA A 113 10.06 -9.29 -1.21
N MET A 114 8.78 -9.09 -1.51
CA MET A 114 7.69 -9.17 -0.54
C MET A 114 6.45 -9.84 -1.12
N CYS A 115 5.77 -10.64 -0.31
CA CYS A 115 4.43 -11.11 -0.66
C CYS A 115 3.40 -9.97 -0.52
N ALA A 116 2.25 -10.10 -1.19
CA ALA A 116 1.19 -9.09 -1.17
C ALA A 116 0.72 -8.74 0.26
N SER A 117 0.60 -9.73 1.15
CA SER A 117 0.18 -9.52 2.54
C SER A 117 1.18 -8.64 3.31
N CYS A 118 2.48 -8.97 3.29
CA CYS A 118 3.50 -8.17 3.97
C CYS A 118 3.68 -6.78 3.34
N ASN A 119 3.75 -6.68 2.01
CA ASN A 119 3.92 -5.41 1.30
C ASN A 119 2.75 -4.45 1.58
N SER A 120 1.52 -4.97 1.57
CA SER A 120 0.32 -4.18 1.88
C SER A 120 0.19 -3.84 3.37
N GLY A 121 0.58 -4.77 4.27
CA GLY A 121 0.53 -4.59 5.71
C GLY A 121 1.45 -3.49 6.28
N LEU A 122 2.53 -3.15 5.56
CA LEU A 122 3.38 -2.01 5.91
C LEU A 122 2.66 -0.66 5.72
N SER A 123 1.76 -0.56 4.73
CA SER A 123 1.10 0.70 4.38
C SER A 123 2.13 1.82 4.14
N SER A 124 2.00 2.97 4.79
CA SER A 124 2.97 4.08 4.74
C SER A 124 4.11 3.95 5.75
N ARG A 125 4.14 2.91 6.58
CA ARG A 125 5.18 2.75 7.60
C ARG A 125 6.43 2.11 6.99
N PRO A 126 7.64 2.59 7.37
CA PRO A 126 8.85 1.82 7.15
C PRO A 126 8.79 0.47 7.90
N VAL A 127 9.62 -0.47 7.47
CA VAL A 127 9.96 -1.64 8.29
C VAL A 127 10.55 -1.20 9.63
N SER A 128 10.45 -2.06 10.65
CA SER A 128 11.06 -1.73 11.95
C SER A 128 12.57 -1.53 11.84
N LEU A 129 13.14 -0.63 12.64
CA LEU A 129 14.58 -0.37 12.66
C LEU A 129 15.39 -1.65 12.88
N ARG A 130 14.94 -2.53 13.81
CA ARG A 130 15.57 -3.81 14.07
C ARG A 130 15.64 -4.68 12.81
N PHE A 131 14.55 -4.72 12.03
CA PHE A 131 14.51 -5.47 10.78
C PHE A 131 15.41 -4.84 9.72
N ALA A 132 15.38 -3.51 9.56
CA ALA A 132 16.26 -2.80 8.63
C ALA A 132 17.74 -3.10 8.91
N VAL A 133 18.16 -3.00 10.18
CA VAL A 133 19.54 -3.30 10.59
C VAL A 133 19.90 -4.76 10.31
N ALA A 134 19.02 -5.72 10.63
CA ALA A 134 19.29 -7.13 10.38
C ALA A 134 19.47 -7.43 8.87
N LEU A 135 18.62 -6.85 8.03
CA LEU A 135 18.68 -6.99 6.58
C LEU A 135 19.96 -6.38 6.01
N LEU A 136 20.33 -5.17 6.44
CA LEU A 136 21.56 -4.50 6.02
C LEU A 136 22.79 -5.31 6.41
N ARG A 137 22.84 -5.82 7.65
CA ARG A 137 23.95 -6.68 8.11
C ARG A 137 24.07 -7.94 7.27
N SER A 138 22.95 -8.60 6.97
CA SER A 138 22.95 -9.77 6.09
C SER A 138 23.49 -9.44 4.69
N ARG A 139 23.05 -8.33 4.09
CA ARG A 139 23.53 -7.91 2.76
C ARG A 139 25.02 -7.56 2.74
N ILE A 140 25.51 -6.86 3.76
CA ILE A 140 26.93 -6.53 3.89
C ILE A 140 27.76 -7.81 3.99
N ALA A 141 27.36 -8.74 4.88
CA ALA A 141 28.05 -10.02 5.04
C ALA A 141 28.08 -10.83 3.74
N HIS A 142 26.98 -10.87 2.98
CA HIS A 142 26.96 -11.55 1.67
C HIS A 142 27.90 -10.92 0.64
N ARG A 143 28.09 -9.59 0.67
CA ARG A 143 29.06 -8.92 -0.23
C ARG A 143 30.50 -9.26 0.13
N GLU A 144 30.82 -9.31 1.42
CA GLU A 144 32.16 -9.65 1.90
C GLU A 144 32.53 -11.10 1.56
N VAL A 145 31.55 -12.01 1.50
CA VAL A 145 31.78 -13.41 1.08
C VAL A 145 31.92 -13.55 -0.45
N ALA A 146 31.31 -12.64 -1.22
CA ALA A 146 31.32 -12.67 -2.68
C ALA A 146 32.47 -11.86 -3.32
N ALA A 147 33.25 -11.13 -2.51
CA ALA A 147 34.41 -10.32 -2.91
C ALA A 147 35.72 -11.08 -2.71
#